data_AF-A0A5P8FKJ8-F1
#
_entry.id   AF-A0A5P8FKJ8-F1
#
_cell.length_a   1.000
_cell.length_b   1.000
_cell.length_c   1.000
_cell.angle_alpha   90.00
_cell.angle_beta   90.00
_cell.angle_gamma   90.00
#
_symmetry.space_group_name_H-M   'P 1'
#
loop_
_entity.id
_entity.type
_entity.pdbx_description
1 polymer ?
#
loop_
_entity_poly.entity_id
_entity_poly.type
_entity_poly.pdbx_seq_one_letter_code
_entity_poly.pdbx_strand_id
1 'polypeptide(L)'
;MYLTPDDLVPFADIDAAKAAAMIEDAEAMAATAAPCLSSPQFAEDDTRSKAVKAVLRGAVLRWHEAGSGVLSQRQESAGPFGHSESFDTRVQRRAMFWPSEIRQLQDLCSTFAGRQGRKAFGVDTAPGRQAIHSATCSVHWGAPCSCGSVLNGGRGPIFETGETTP
;
A
#
# COMPACT_ATOMS: atom_id res chain seq x y z
N MET A 1 -3.74 -18.71 11.42
CA MET A 1 -2.47 -18.76 12.16
C MET A 1 -1.34 -18.79 11.14
N TYR A 2 -0.57 -17.70 11.09
CA TYR A 2 0.50 -17.43 10.13
C TYR A 2 1.89 -17.56 10.76
N LEU A 3 2.00 -17.47 12.09
CA LEU A 3 3.25 -17.57 12.84
C LEU A 3 3.12 -18.59 13.97
N THR A 4 4.17 -19.36 14.23
CA THR A 4 4.31 -20.17 15.46
C THR A 4 5.45 -19.64 16.32
N PRO A 5 5.50 -19.98 17.62
CA PRO A 5 6.65 -19.65 18.46
C PRO A 5 7.98 -20.14 17.87
N ASP A 6 8.00 -21.29 17.21
CA ASP A 6 9.20 -21.86 16.56
C ASP A 6 9.75 -20.98 15.43
N ASP A 7 8.90 -20.19 14.77
CA ASP A 7 9.32 -19.24 13.72
C ASP A 7 10.15 -18.07 14.30
N LEU A 8 10.12 -17.86 15.62
CA LEU A 8 10.83 -16.79 16.34
C LEU A 8 12.16 -17.25 16.95
N VAL A 9 12.28 -18.53 17.27
CA VAL A 9 13.48 -19.13 17.92
C VAL A 9 14.80 -18.78 17.22
N PRO A 10 14.89 -18.75 15.87
CA PRO A 10 16.15 -18.41 15.20
C PRO A 10 16.60 -16.94 15.40
N PHE A 11 15.71 -16.06 15.89
CA PHE A 11 15.95 -14.61 15.96
C PHE A 11 16.08 -14.10 17.39
N ALA A 12 15.35 -14.69 18.33
CA ALA A 12 15.37 -14.27 19.73
C ALA A 12 15.01 -15.42 20.67
N ASP A 13 15.59 -15.39 21.87
CA ASP A 13 15.18 -16.25 22.97
C ASP A 13 13.99 -15.61 23.70
N ILE A 14 12.81 -16.17 23.48
CA ILE A 14 11.54 -15.68 24.02
C ILE A 14 10.83 -16.85 24.68
N ASP A 15 10.41 -16.67 25.93
CA ASP A 15 9.55 -17.64 26.61
C ASP A 15 8.33 -18.00 25.73
N ALA A 16 8.01 -19.29 25.65
CA ALA A 16 6.99 -19.78 24.72
C ALA A 16 5.59 -19.21 25.01
N ALA A 17 5.23 -18.99 26.28
CA ALA A 17 3.95 -18.39 26.63
C ALA A 17 3.92 -16.90 26.25
N LYS A 18 5.03 -16.19 26.47
CA LYS A 18 5.19 -14.80 25.99
C LYS A 18 5.11 -14.72 24.46
N ALA A 19 5.81 -15.59 23.75
CA ALA A 19 5.79 -15.63 22.28
C ALA A 19 4.39 -15.88 21.73
N ALA A 20 3.64 -16.83 22.31
CA ALA A 20 2.27 -17.12 21.91
C ALA A 20 1.34 -15.90 22.07
N ALA A 21 1.39 -15.23 23.23
CA ALA A 21 0.59 -14.03 23.48
C ALA A 21 0.94 -12.90 22.51
N MET A 22 2.23 -12.68 22.25
CA MET A 22 2.68 -11.66 21.30
C MET A 22 2.22 -11.95 19.86
N ILE A 23 2.19 -13.22 19.47
CA ILE A 23 1.69 -13.65 18.14
C ILE A 23 0.18 -13.42 18.04
N GLU A 24 -0.57 -13.79 19.08
CA GLU A 24 -2.03 -13.60 19.11
C GLU A 24 -2.40 -12.13 18.94
N ASP A 25 -1.74 -11.24 19.68
CA ASP A 25 -1.93 -9.79 19.56
C ASP A 25 -1.59 -9.29 18.14
N ALA A 26 -0.47 -9.79 17.57
CA ALA A 26 -0.04 -9.42 16.22
C ALA A 26 -1.08 -9.82 15.16
N GLU A 27 -1.57 -11.05 15.23
CA GLU A 27 -2.56 -11.57 14.29
C GLU A 27 -3.90 -10.84 14.42
N ALA A 28 -4.34 -10.54 15.65
CA ALA A 28 -5.59 -9.81 15.88
C ALA A 28 -5.51 -8.37 15.33
N MET A 29 -4.40 -7.67 15.58
CA MET A 29 -4.19 -6.32 15.04
C MET A 29 -4.04 -6.35 13.50
N ALA A 30 -3.38 -7.35 12.94
CA ALA A 30 -3.25 -7.50 11.50
C ALA A 30 -4.60 -7.76 10.83
N ALA A 31 -5.46 -8.61 11.42
CA ALA A 31 -6.81 -8.86 10.92
C ALA A 31 -7.69 -7.59 10.93
N THR A 32 -7.48 -6.70 11.91
CA THR A 32 -8.17 -5.41 11.96
C THR A 32 -7.75 -4.48 10.81
N ALA A 33 -6.45 -4.42 10.51
CA ALA A 33 -5.91 -3.59 9.43
C ALA A 33 -6.17 -4.17 8.03
N ALA A 34 -6.22 -5.51 7.93
CA ALA A 34 -6.27 -6.28 6.70
C ALA A 34 -7.25 -7.47 6.87
N PRO A 35 -8.57 -7.25 6.73
CA PRO A 35 -9.58 -8.29 7.02
C PRO A 35 -9.51 -9.53 6.11
N CYS A 36 -8.85 -9.44 4.95
CA CYS A 36 -8.68 -10.59 4.06
C CYS A 36 -7.86 -11.72 4.70
N LEU A 37 -7.05 -11.42 5.73
CA LEU A 37 -6.21 -12.39 6.42
C LEU A 37 -7.03 -13.45 7.18
N SER A 38 -8.30 -13.17 7.49
CA SER A 38 -9.22 -14.12 8.10
C SER A 38 -9.86 -15.09 7.09
N SER A 39 -9.64 -14.88 5.79
CA SER A 39 -10.20 -15.71 4.72
C SER A 39 -9.34 -16.96 4.48
N PRO A 40 -9.89 -18.18 4.49
CA PRO A 40 -9.13 -19.41 4.19
C PRO A 40 -8.46 -19.36 2.81
N GLN A 41 -9.14 -18.78 1.82
CA GLN A 41 -8.65 -18.65 0.44
C GLN A 41 -7.43 -17.72 0.32
N PHE A 42 -7.27 -16.79 1.27
CA PHE A 42 -6.06 -15.99 1.34
C PHE A 42 -4.88 -16.87 1.77
N ALA A 43 -5.09 -17.70 2.81
CA ALA A 43 -4.08 -18.54 3.43
C ALA A 43 -3.61 -19.72 2.54
N GLU A 44 -4.45 -20.17 1.61
CA GLU A 44 -4.12 -21.21 0.61
C GLU A 44 -2.96 -20.81 -0.33
N ASP A 45 -2.72 -19.51 -0.50
CA ASP A 45 -1.59 -19.01 -1.28
C ASP A 45 -0.33 -18.91 -0.41
N ASP A 46 0.60 -19.83 -0.63
CA ASP A 46 1.87 -19.92 0.09
C ASP A 46 2.71 -18.64 0.01
N THR A 47 2.69 -17.93 -1.13
CA THR A 47 3.48 -16.70 -1.32
C THR A 47 2.93 -15.58 -0.43
N ARG A 48 1.60 -15.42 -0.39
CA ARG A 48 0.95 -14.42 0.46
C ARG A 48 1.08 -14.75 1.94
N SER A 49 0.88 -16.02 2.30
CA SER A 49 1.06 -16.49 3.68
C SER A 49 2.48 -16.25 4.19
N LYS A 50 3.50 -16.49 3.36
CA LYS A 50 4.90 -16.17 3.68
C LYS A 50 5.17 -14.67 3.79
N ALA A 51 4.54 -13.84 2.95
CA ALA A 51 4.67 -12.39 3.05
C ALA A 51 4.09 -11.85 4.37
N VAL A 52 2.90 -12.33 4.75
CA VAL A 52 2.29 -11.99 6.05
C VAL A 52 3.16 -12.47 7.20
N LYS A 53 3.64 -13.71 7.16
CA LYS A 53 4.57 -14.26 8.15
C LYS A 53 5.79 -13.36 8.35
N ALA A 54 6.39 -12.86 7.27
CA ALA A 54 7.55 -11.98 7.35
C ALA A 54 7.24 -10.65 8.07
N VAL A 55 6.11 -10.02 7.75
CA VAL A 55 5.67 -8.77 8.39
C VAL A 55 5.37 -8.98 9.88
N LEU A 56 4.60 -10.02 10.23
CA LEU A 56 4.24 -10.32 11.62
C LEU A 56 5.49 -10.62 12.47
N ARG A 57 6.42 -11.42 11.94
CA ARG A 57 7.67 -11.74 12.63
C ARG A 57 8.51 -10.49 12.92
N GLY A 58 8.65 -9.58 11.94
CA GLY A 58 9.37 -8.33 12.13
C GLY A 58 8.74 -7.44 13.21
N ALA A 59 7.41 -7.36 13.22
CA ALA A 59 6.68 -6.61 14.24
C ALA A 59 6.82 -7.20 15.64
N VAL A 60 6.67 -8.52 15.78
CA VAL A 60 6.80 -9.22 17.07
C VAL A 60 8.20 -9.08 17.65
N LEU A 61 9.25 -9.33 16.86
CA LEU A 61 10.64 -9.21 17.33
C LEU A 61 10.97 -7.78 17.77
N ARG A 62 10.58 -6.78 16.98
CA ARG A 62 10.75 -5.37 17.34
C ARG A 62 9.97 -4.98 18.59
N TRP A 63 8.77 -5.55 18.78
CA TRP A 63 7.99 -5.31 19.99
C TRP A 63 8.62 -5.97 21.21
N HIS A 64 9.21 -7.17 21.03
CA HIS A 64 10.00 -7.83 22.06
C HIS A 64 11.19 -6.97 22.52
N GLU A 65 11.96 -6.43 21.56
CA GLU A 65 13.11 -5.56 21.81
C GLU A 65 12.72 -4.24 22.46
N ALA A 66 11.58 -3.65 22.07
CA ALA A 66 11.08 -2.43 22.68
C ALA A 66 10.65 -2.65 24.14
N GLY A 67 10.14 -3.84 24.48
CA GLY A 67 9.77 -4.22 25.84
C GLY A 67 10.95 -4.63 26.73
N SER A 68 12.13 -4.91 26.17
CA SER A 68 13.33 -5.31 26.92
C SER A 68 14.19 -4.14 27.43
N GLY A 69 13.74 -2.89 27.21
CA GLY A 69 14.38 -1.69 27.78
C GLY A 69 15.72 -1.31 27.17
N VAL A 70 16.05 -1.82 25.99
CA VAL A 70 17.32 -1.52 25.32
C VAL A 70 17.34 -0.05 24.87
N LEU A 71 18.20 0.72 25.54
CA LEU A 71 18.66 2.10 25.29
C LEU A 71 18.16 2.74 23.98
N SER A 72 17.22 3.68 24.09
CA SER A 72 16.64 4.36 22.93
C SER A 72 17.59 5.35 22.24
N GLN A 73 18.61 5.89 22.92
CA GLN A 73 19.76 6.60 22.32
C GLN A 73 20.93 6.70 23.31
N ARG A 74 22.14 6.29 22.88
CA ARG A 74 23.41 6.67 23.53
C ARG A 74 24.06 7.72 22.63
N GLN A 75 23.77 8.99 22.88
CA GLN A 75 24.42 10.09 22.16
C GLN A 75 25.76 10.38 22.85
N GLU A 76 26.86 9.81 22.33
CA GLU A 76 28.20 10.15 22.78
C GLU A 76 28.59 11.52 22.20
N SER A 77 28.36 12.58 22.97
CA SER A 77 28.93 13.90 22.70
C SER A 77 30.39 13.89 23.14
N ALA A 78 31.31 14.21 22.22
CA ALA A 78 32.72 14.40 22.55
C ALA A 78 32.90 15.70 23.37
N GLY A 79 32.81 15.60 24.70
CA GLY A 79 33.08 16.69 25.64
C GLY A 79 32.92 16.26 27.11
N PRO A 80 33.69 16.84 28.06
CA PRO A 80 33.93 16.25 29.40
C PRO A 80 32.75 16.25 30.40
N PHE A 81 31.54 16.70 30.03
CA PHE A 81 30.43 16.84 31.01
C PHE A 81 29.02 16.56 30.45
N GLY A 82 28.85 15.63 29.50
CA GLY A 82 27.56 15.41 28.84
C GLY A 82 27.11 13.95 28.76
N HIS A 83 26.93 13.26 29.88
CA HIS A 83 26.15 12.02 29.89
C HIS A 83 24.69 12.36 30.21
N SER A 84 23.86 12.54 29.18
CA SER A 84 22.40 12.65 29.35
C SER A 84 21.74 11.35 28.92
N GLU A 85 21.35 10.52 29.90
CA GLU A 85 20.43 9.40 29.67
C GLU A 85 19.00 9.95 29.74
N SER A 86 18.41 10.28 28.58
CA SER A 86 17.02 10.73 28.50
C SER A 86 16.11 9.55 28.22
N PHE A 87 15.40 9.08 29.24
CA PHE A 87 14.30 8.13 29.09
C PHE A 87 13.02 8.91 28.75
N ASP A 88 12.75 9.12 27.46
CA ASP A 88 11.49 9.68 27.02
C ASP A 88 10.38 8.61 27.10
N THR A 89 9.72 8.53 28.26
CA THR A 89 8.55 7.68 28.50
C THR A 89 7.24 8.30 28.00
N ARG A 90 7.29 9.45 27.30
CA ARG A 90 6.10 10.19 26.83
C ARG A 90 5.70 9.86 25.40
N VAL A 91 6.40 8.96 24.74
CA VAL A 91 6.00 8.51 23.40
C VAL A 91 4.67 7.78 23.52
N GLN A 92 3.61 8.39 22.98
CA GLN A 92 2.30 7.78 22.74
C GLN A 92 2.46 6.29 22.44
N ARG A 93 1.69 5.44 23.12
CA ARG A 93 1.61 3.98 22.94
C ARG A 93 2.06 3.59 21.54
N ARG A 94 3.32 3.17 21.38
CA ARG A 94 3.88 2.85 20.06
C ARG A 94 2.98 1.77 19.46
N ALA A 95 2.32 2.09 18.34
CA ALA A 95 1.50 1.13 17.62
C ALA A 95 2.37 -0.09 17.26
N MET A 96 1.82 -1.30 17.43
CA MET A 96 2.54 -2.56 17.19
C MET A 96 3.14 -2.60 15.78
N PHE A 97 2.35 -2.18 14.79
CA PHE A 97 2.77 -2.06 13.40
C PHE A 97 3.17 -0.63 13.04
N TRP A 98 4.16 -0.53 12.17
CA TRP A 98 4.48 0.71 11.50
C TRP A 98 3.47 1.02 10.38
N PRO A 99 3.30 2.29 10.00
CA PRO A 99 2.44 2.66 8.88
C PRO A 99 2.81 1.96 7.57
N SER A 100 4.09 1.67 7.33
CA SER A 100 4.56 0.92 6.15
C SER A 100 4.08 -0.53 6.16
N GLU A 101 4.11 -1.20 7.31
CA GLU A 101 3.67 -2.58 7.47
C GLU A 101 2.15 -2.68 7.32
N ILE A 102 1.41 -1.74 7.90
CA ILE A 102 -0.04 -1.63 7.71
C ILE A 102 -0.37 -1.51 6.22
N ARG A 103 0.33 -0.63 5.49
CA ARG A 103 0.14 -0.51 4.03
C ARG A 103 0.49 -1.80 3.29
N GLN A 104 1.57 -2.48 3.65
CA GLN A 104 1.94 -3.77 3.04
C GLN A 104 0.83 -4.81 3.24
N LEU A 105 0.27 -4.93 4.46
CA LEU A 105 -0.84 -5.84 4.75
C LEU A 105 -2.10 -5.46 3.95
N GLN A 106 -2.41 -4.16 3.85
CA GLN A 106 -3.52 -3.67 3.04
C GLN A 106 -3.33 -3.92 1.54
N ASP A 107 -2.11 -3.79 1.03
CA ASP A 107 -1.77 -4.07 -0.37
C ASP A 107 -1.88 -5.56 -0.70
N LEU A 108 -1.54 -6.45 0.23
CA LEU A 108 -1.81 -7.88 0.08
C LEU A 108 -3.32 -8.16 -0.04
N CYS A 109 -4.15 -7.48 0.76
CA CYS A 109 -5.61 -7.58 0.61
C CYS A 109 -6.14 -6.96 -0.69
N SER A 110 -5.58 -5.84 -1.14
CA SER A 110 -5.99 -5.21 -2.40
C SER A 110 -5.68 -6.11 -3.60
N THR A 111 -4.55 -6.82 -3.54
CA THR A 111 -4.12 -7.85 -4.49
C THR A 111 -5.08 -9.05 -4.47
N PHE A 112 -5.38 -9.59 -3.29
CA PHE A 112 -6.33 -10.69 -3.13
C PHE A 112 -7.72 -10.35 -3.68
N ALA A 113 -8.21 -9.13 -3.44
CA ALA A 113 -9.51 -8.67 -3.92
C ALA A 113 -9.54 -8.34 -5.43
N GLY A 114 -8.45 -8.57 -6.18
CA GLY A 114 -8.36 -8.21 -7.61
C GLY A 114 -8.53 -6.71 -7.85
N ARG A 115 -8.07 -5.88 -6.91
CA ARG A 115 -8.12 -4.41 -7.01
C ARG A 115 -6.80 -3.79 -7.45
N GLN A 116 -5.75 -4.59 -7.68
CA GLN A 116 -4.53 -4.12 -8.35
C GLN A 116 -4.90 -3.45 -9.69
N GLY A 117 -4.65 -2.15 -9.79
CA GLY A 117 -4.97 -1.34 -10.97
C GLY A 117 -6.31 -0.59 -10.94
N ARG A 118 -7.22 -0.88 -10.00
CA ARG A 118 -8.45 -0.10 -9.78
C ARG A 118 -8.15 1.16 -8.96
N LYS A 119 -7.44 2.10 -9.55
CA LYS A 119 -7.28 3.45 -8.99
C LYS A 119 -8.55 4.24 -9.24
N ALA A 120 -8.86 5.18 -8.34
CA ALA A 120 -9.91 6.15 -8.61
C ALA A 120 -9.57 6.88 -9.91
N PHE A 121 -10.43 6.79 -10.91
CA PHE A 121 -10.34 7.57 -12.14
C PHE A 121 -11.42 8.64 -12.10
N GLY A 122 -11.05 9.87 -12.44
CA GLY A 122 -12.00 10.94 -12.67
C GLY A 122 -12.43 10.90 -14.13
N VAL A 123 -13.73 10.79 -14.39
CA VAL A 123 -14.27 11.11 -15.71
C VAL A 123 -14.57 12.60 -15.70
N ASP A 124 -13.89 13.37 -16.54
CA ASP A 124 -14.24 14.77 -16.72
C ASP A 124 -15.60 14.84 -17.42
N THR A 125 -16.62 15.28 -16.68
CA THR A 125 -17.98 15.50 -17.19
C THR A 125 -18.21 16.94 -17.62
N ALA A 126 -17.18 17.81 -17.56
CA ALA A 126 -17.29 19.14 -18.12
C ALA A 126 -17.62 19.02 -19.62
N PRO A 127 -18.55 19.83 -20.14
CA PRO A 127 -18.79 19.90 -21.57
C PRO A 127 -17.52 20.44 -22.24
N GLY A 128 -16.66 19.52 -22.70
CA GLY A 128 -15.54 19.87 -23.57
C GLY A 128 -16.09 20.58 -24.79
N ARG A 129 -15.42 21.65 -25.25
CA ARG A 129 -15.74 22.29 -26.52
C ARG A 129 -15.48 21.26 -27.62
N GLN A 130 -16.52 20.53 -28.01
CA GLN A 130 -16.43 19.59 -29.13
C GLN A 130 -16.19 20.43 -30.38
N ALA A 131 -15.11 20.13 -31.11
CA ALA A 131 -14.95 20.61 -32.47
C ALA A 131 -16.06 19.98 -33.31
N ILE A 132 -17.16 20.71 -33.51
CA ILE A 132 -18.29 20.23 -34.30
C ILE A 132 -17.88 20.32 -35.77
N HIS A 133 -17.90 19.19 -36.47
CA HIS A 133 -17.61 19.15 -37.90
C HIS A 133 -18.70 19.90 -38.68
N SER A 134 -18.30 20.98 -39.36
CA SER A 134 -19.18 21.72 -40.25
C SER A 134 -19.46 20.93 -41.52
N ALA A 135 -20.71 20.93 -41.99
CA ALA A 135 -21.07 20.36 -43.29
C ALA A 135 -20.28 20.98 -44.45
N THR A 136 -19.74 22.19 -44.27
CA THR A 136 -18.89 22.87 -45.25
C THR A 136 -17.61 22.09 -45.56
N CYS A 137 -17.06 21.37 -44.57
CA CYS A 137 -15.85 20.56 -44.75
C CYS A 137 -16.06 19.43 -45.77
N SER A 138 -17.20 18.73 -45.73
CA SER A 138 -17.53 17.69 -46.72
C SER A 138 -17.74 18.24 -48.13
N VAL A 139 -18.29 19.45 -48.24
CA VAL A 139 -18.52 20.12 -49.53
C VAL A 139 -17.20 20.57 -50.15
N HIS A 140 -16.27 21.11 -49.35
CA HIS A 140 -14.99 21.60 -49.83
C HIS A 140 -14.09 20.49 -50.38
N TRP A 141 -14.09 19.31 -49.76
CA TRP A 141 -13.25 18.19 -50.18
C TRP A 141 -13.95 17.18 -51.10
N GLY A 142 -15.20 17.43 -51.51
CA GLY A 142 -15.93 16.62 -52.50
C GLY A 142 -16.19 15.16 -52.10
N ALA A 143 -16.00 14.82 -50.82
CA ALA A 143 -16.08 13.48 -50.25
C ALA A 143 -16.27 13.56 -48.72
N PRO A 144 -16.66 12.47 -48.02
CA PRO A 144 -16.47 12.41 -46.57
C PRO A 144 -14.99 12.69 -46.27
N CYS A 145 -14.73 13.74 -45.50
CA CYS A 145 -13.37 14.20 -45.17
C CYS A 145 -12.55 13.05 -44.56
N SER A 146 -11.28 12.92 -44.96
CA SER A 146 -10.35 11.88 -44.49
C SER A 146 -10.15 11.86 -42.98
N CYS A 147 -10.42 12.97 -42.29
CA CYS A 147 -10.35 13.04 -40.84
C CYS A 147 -11.40 12.17 -40.12
N GLY A 148 -12.37 11.61 -40.85
CA GLY A 148 -13.29 10.60 -40.32
C GLY A 148 -14.42 11.13 -39.43
N SER A 149 -14.60 12.45 -39.29
CA SER A 149 -15.61 13.01 -38.38
C SER A 149 -17.06 12.64 -38.73
N VAL A 150 -17.36 12.35 -40.00
CA VAL A 150 -18.69 11.85 -40.40
C VAL A 150 -18.99 10.50 -39.72
N LEU A 151 -17.97 9.69 -39.43
CA LEU A 151 -18.12 8.37 -38.80
C LEU A 151 -18.42 8.44 -37.29
N ASN A 152 -18.09 9.54 -36.60
CA ASN A 152 -18.39 9.73 -35.17
C ASN A 152 -19.55 10.71 -34.91
N GLY A 153 -20.38 10.97 -35.93
CA GLY A 153 -21.52 11.87 -35.81
C GLY A 153 -21.12 13.34 -35.68
N GLY A 154 -20.00 13.75 -36.28
CA GLY A 154 -19.55 15.13 -36.32
C GLY A 154 -18.86 15.62 -35.04
N ARG A 155 -18.40 14.71 -34.18
CA ARG A 155 -17.79 14.99 -32.87
C ARG A 155 -16.28 15.28 -32.96
N GLY A 156 -15.80 15.72 -34.13
CA GLY A 156 -14.39 15.99 -34.39
C GLY A 156 -13.68 14.88 -35.17
N PRO A 157 -12.41 15.06 -35.54
CA PRO A 157 -11.63 14.07 -36.30
C PRO A 157 -11.41 12.78 -35.48
N ILE A 158 -11.51 11.63 -36.13
CA ILE A 158 -11.19 10.30 -35.57
C ILE A 158 -9.76 9.91 -35.97
N PHE A 159 -9.35 10.29 -37.17
CA PHE A 159 -8.02 10.05 -37.70
C PHE A 159 -7.37 11.42 -37.93
N GLU A 160 -6.08 11.52 -37.58
CA GLU A 160 -5.32 12.78 -37.49
C GLU A 160 -5.68 13.60 -36.24
N THR A 161 -5.34 13.07 -35.06
CA THR A 161 -5.18 13.91 -33.87
C THR A 161 -4.02 14.86 -34.14
N GLY A 162 -4.33 16.10 -34.53
CA GLY A 162 -3.35 17.17 -34.56
C GLY A 162 -2.60 17.16 -33.23
N GLU A 163 -1.31 16.93 -33.33
CA GLU A 163 -0.32 17.18 -32.30
C GLU A 163 -0.53 18.61 -31.81
N THR A 164 -1.29 18.78 -30.73
CA THR A 164 -1.27 20.01 -29.95
C THR A 164 0.06 20.01 -29.21
N THR A 165 1.12 20.40 -29.90
CA THR A 165 2.29 20.98 -29.22
C THR A 165 1.89 22.33 -28.61
N PRO A 166 2.52 22.69 -27.47
CA PRO A 166 1.97 23.62 -26.47
C PRO A 166 1.69 25.04 -26.96
#